data_AF-A0A7J2R654-F1
#
_entry.id   AF-A0A7J2R654-F1
#
_cell.length_a   1.000
_cell.length_b   1.000
_cell.length_c   1.000
_cell.angle_alpha   90.00
_cell.angle_beta   90.00
_cell.angle_gamma   90.00
#
_symmetry.space_group_name_H-M   'P 1'
#
loop_
_entity.id
_entity.type
_entity.pdbx_description
1 polymer ?
#
loop_
_entity_poly.entity_id
_entity_poly.type
_entity_poly.pdbx_seq_one_letter_code
_entity_poly.pdbx_strand_id
1 'polypeptide(L)'
;MAKLYGALRGAQLATAIAGDGVEWTSDDILGLDLKASAGLKIDTAELAIEPADFAGTGLEDDGSDNLRLAVQGNGIAGGNGSTLSVDLDGSTLKVGASGVALADLTDTYILVGNGSNVATGVVVSGDVTISNLGAISIGATKVVDAMINDDVATGLAGDGISASGGVLALDLNELTAVAVDVSADSIAVLDATDGSSKKESIADLATAMAGSGITATAGVLSVDAISANIVEGDIQKEDESANCNGSNVAFTLSNTPIANSVQVFLNGQLMIEGSGKNYTISATTITFATAPASNDTLIVYYIIDN
;
A
#
# COMPACT_ATOMS: atom_id res chain seq x y z
N MET A 1 63.98 -92.92 -49.69
CA MET A 1 63.64 -91.83 -48.75
C MET A 1 63.23 -90.61 -49.57
N ALA A 2 62.04 -90.08 -49.28
CA ALA A 2 61.47 -88.90 -49.91
C ALA A 2 62.24 -87.61 -49.56
N LYS A 3 62.26 -86.66 -50.48
CA LYS A 3 62.02 -85.24 -50.17
C LYS A 3 61.15 -84.67 -51.29
N LEU A 4 59.86 -84.60 -51.02
CA LEU A 4 58.91 -83.83 -51.81
C LEU A 4 59.18 -82.35 -51.50
N TYR A 5 60.02 -81.69 -52.30
CA TYR A 5 60.06 -80.24 -52.31
C TYR A 5 58.89 -79.78 -53.16
N GLY A 6 57.74 -79.53 -52.50
CA GLY A 6 56.63 -78.80 -53.10
C GLY A 6 57.07 -77.37 -53.35
N ALA A 7 57.85 -77.15 -54.42
CA ALA A 7 58.05 -75.81 -54.95
C ALA A 7 56.69 -75.34 -55.47
N LEU A 8 56.11 -74.36 -54.79
CA LEU A 8 54.91 -73.66 -55.27
C LEU A 8 55.25 -73.12 -56.67
N ARG A 9 54.70 -73.73 -57.73
CA ARG A 9 55.00 -73.35 -59.12
C ARG A 9 54.15 -72.14 -59.47
N GLY A 10 54.75 -71.14 -60.14
CA GLY A 10 54.25 -69.76 -60.29
C GLY A 10 52.77 -69.56 -60.66
N ALA A 11 52.12 -70.52 -61.32
CA ALA A 11 50.68 -70.47 -61.58
C ALA A 11 49.79 -70.47 -60.32
N GLN A 12 50.26 -71.07 -59.20
CA GLN A 12 49.52 -71.08 -57.93
C GLN A 12 49.60 -69.75 -57.16
N LEU A 13 50.58 -68.90 -57.46
CA LEU A 13 50.63 -67.52 -56.93
C LEU A 13 49.73 -66.57 -57.72
N ALA A 14 49.61 -66.75 -59.04
CA ALA A 14 48.90 -65.83 -59.92
C ALA A 14 47.39 -65.70 -59.61
N THR A 15 46.76 -66.74 -59.05
CA THR A 15 45.32 -66.74 -58.72
C THR A 15 45.00 -66.64 -57.23
N ALA A 16 45.99 -66.73 -56.34
CA ALA A 16 45.75 -66.75 -54.89
C ALA A 16 45.86 -65.37 -54.22
N ILE A 17 46.43 -64.36 -54.91
CA ILE A 17 46.84 -63.09 -54.28
C ILE A 17 46.28 -61.85 -54.98
N ALA A 18 45.81 -61.94 -56.23
CA ALA A 18 45.14 -60.83 -56.90
C ALA A 18 43.66 -60.78 -56.50
N GLY A 19 43.23 -59.64 -55.94
CA GLY A 19 41.85 -59.31 -55.57
C GLY A 19 41.66 -57.79 -55.64
N ASP A 20 40.49 -57.28 -55.31
CA ASP A 20 40.24 -55.82 -55.33
C ASP A 20 41.30 -55.08 -54.49
N GLY A 21 42.20 -54.35 -55.15
CA GLY A 21 43.32 -53.65 -54.50
C GLY A 21 44.72 -54.22 -54.77
N VAL A 22 44.87 -55.39 -55.40
CA VAL A 22 46.17 -55.99 -55.77
C VAL A 22 46.08 -56.67 -57.15
N GLU A 23 46.92 -56.24 -58.09
CA GLU A 23 46.98 -56.76 -59.46
C GLU A 23 48.40 -57.23 -59.81
N TRP A 24 48.52 -58.29 -60.61
CA TRP A 24 49.81 -58.65 -61.23
C TRP A 24 49.97 -57.89 -62.54
N THR A 25 51.00 -57.06 -62.62
CA THR A 25 51.35 -56.36 -63.86
C THR A 25 51.98 -57.32 -64.87
N SER A 26 52.03 -56.93 -66.16
CA SER A 26 52.51 -57.76 -67.26
C SER A 26 53.97 -58.22 -67.15
N ASP A 27 54.74 -57.68 -66.21
CA ASP A 27 56.14 -57.99 -65.95
C ASP A 27 56.35 -58.88 -64.71
N ASP A 28 55.31 -59.61 -64.27
CA ASP A 28 55.34 -60.47 -63.08
C ASP A 28 55.69 -59.71 -61.79
N ILE A 29 55.22 -58.46 -61.67
CA ILE A 29 55.35 -57.65 -60.45
C ILE A 29 53.98 -57.51 -59.81
N LEU A 30 53.91 -57.76 -58.49
CA LEU A 30 52.71 -57.53 -57.68
C LEU A 30 52.52 -56.02 -57.46
N GLY A 31 51.54 -55.43 -58.15
CA GLY A 31 51.11 -54.05 -57.99
C GLY A 31 49.85 -53.93 -57.13
N LEU A 32 49.56 -52.74 -56.62
CA LEU A 32 48.31 -52.45 -55.92
C LEU A 32 47.29 -51.85 -56.92
N ASP A 33 46.14 -52.48 -57.12
CA ASP A 33 45.01 -51.93 -57.90
C ASP A 33 44.17 -50.96 -57.05
N LEU A 34 44.83 -49.93 -56.55
CA LEU A 34 44.15 -48.83 -55.86
C LEU A 34 43.74 -47.83 -56.94
N LYS A 35 42.46 -47.81 -57.31
CA LYS A 35 41.93 -46.79 -58.24
C LYS A 35 42.26 -45.40 -57.69
N ALA A 36 43.09 -44.63 -58.38
CA ALA A 36 43.56 -43.30 -58.00
C ALA A 36 42.46 -42.20 -58.06
N SER A 37 41.23 -42.53 -57.66
CA SER A 37 40.08 -41.64 -57.72
C SER A 37 39.24 -41.83 -56.46
N ALA A 38 38.88 -40.72 -55.81
CA ALA A 38 38.25 -40.60 -54.49
C ALA A 38 39.22 -40.58 -53.29
N GLY A 39 40.25 -39.73 -53.36
CA GLY A 39 40.98 -39.29 -52.16
C GLY A 39 42.29 -40.01 -51.84
N LEU A 40 42.68 -41.00 -52.65
CA LEU A 40 43.97 -41.70 -52.54
C LEU A 40 44.82 -41.39 -53.76
N LYS A 41 46.08 -40.97 -53.54
CA LYS A 41 47.07 -40.69 -54.58
C LYS A 41 48.26 -41.63 -54.41
N ILE A 42 48.65 -42.23 -55.53
CA ILE A 42 49.84 -43.08 -55.60
C ILE A 42 50.91 -42.23 -56.27
N ASP A 43 51.90 -41.77 -55.51
CA ASP A 43 53.10 -41.15 -56.08
C ASP A 43 54.16 -42.22 -56.33
N THR A 44 55.23 -41.86 -57.01
CA THR A 44 56.34 -42.70 -57.45
C THR A 44 57.07 -43.48 -56.34
N ALA A 45 56.76 -43.21 -55.06
CA ALA A 45 57.38 -43.88 -53.91
C ALA A 45 56.42 -44.28 -52.77
N GLU A 46 55.21 -43.72 -52.68
CA GLU A 46 54.33 -43.93 -51.52
C GLU A 46 52.84 -43.76 -51.86
N LEU A 47 51.99 -44.39 -51.03
CA LEU A 47 50.55 -44.24 -51.06
C LEU A 47 50.12 -43.12 -50.10
N ALA A 48 49.75 -41.96 -50.65
CA ALA A 48 49.34 -40.77 -49.90
C ALA A 48 47.84 -40.48 -50.06
N ILE A 49 47.29 -39.65 -49.18
CA ILE A 49 45.94 -39.08 -49.33
C ILE A 49 46.07 -37.78 -50.13
N GLU A 50 45.22 -37.54 -51.12
CA GLU A 50 45.15 -36.25 -51.83
C GLU A 50 43.93 -35.48 -51.33
N PRO A 51 44.10 -34.53 -50.39
CA PRO A 51 42.94 -34.02 -49.66
C PRO A 51 42.11 -33.00 -50.43
N ALA A 52 42.68 -32.42 -51.50
CA ALA A 52 41.98 -31.50 -52.39
C ALA A 52 40.69 -32.13 -52.98
N ASP A 53 40.67 -33.46 -53.16
CA ASP A 53 39.53 -34.21 -53.72
C ASP A 53 38.62 -34.85 -52.66
N PHE A 54 39.00 -34.87 -51.37
CA PHE A 54 38.18 -35.47 -50.30
C PHE A 54 37.05 -34.54 -49.83
N ALA A 55 37.23 -33.22 -49.90
CA ALA A 55 36.27 -32.23 -49.38
C ALA A 55 36.22 -30.89 -50.14
N GLY A 56 37.00 -30.69 -51.22
CA GLY A 56 37.16 -29.39 -51.89
C GLY A 56 38.16 -28.46 -51.20
N THR A 57 38.14 -27.16 -51.48
CA THR A 57 39.15 -26.16 -51.02
C THR A 57 39.12 -25.86 -49.50
N GLY A 58 38.40 -26.66 -48.70
CA GLY A 58 38.27 -26.45 -47.26
C GLY A 58 39.39 -27.11 -46.46
N LEU A 59 40.01 -28.17 -46.99
CA LEU A 59 41.07 -28.92 -46.33
C LEU A 59 42.32 -29.01 -47.23
N GLU A 60 43.51 -28.94 -46.62
CA GLU A 60 44.81 -29.08 -47.26
C GLU A 60 45.67 -30.11 -46.52
N ASP A 61 46.61 -30.70 -47.24
CA ASP A 61 47.71 -31.48 -46.65
C ASP A 61 48.69 -30.51 -45.98
N ASP A 62 49.14 -30.82 -44.76
CA ASP A 62 50.16 -30.04 -44.05
C ASP A 62 51.59 -30.32 -44.49
N GLY A 63 51.76 -31.25 -45.44
CA GLY A 63 53.06 -31.69 -45.96
C GLY A 63 53.77 -32.69 -45.06
N SER A 64 53.09 -33.21 -44.04
CA SER A 64 53.53 -34.30 -43.15
C SER A 64 52.41 -35.35 -42.98
N ASP A 65 51.59 -35.50 -44.02
CA ASP A 65 50.49 -36.46 -44.17
C ASP A 65 49.27 -36.21 -43.25
N ASN A 66 49.17 -35.05 -42.57
CA ASN A 66 47.96 -34.70 -41.80
C ASN A 66 47.03 -33.78 -42.60
N LEU A 67 45.73 -34.02 -42.44
CA LEU A 67 44.69 -33.17 -43.00
C LEU A 67 44.39 -31.96 -42.09
N ARG A 68 44.56 -30.74 -42.61
CA ARG A 68 44.22 -29.48 -41.92
C ARG A 68 43.29 -28.61 -42.76
N LEU A 69 42.80 -27.49 -42.22
CA LEU A 69 41.98 -26.52 -42.97
C LEU A 69 42.86 -25.63 -43.87
N ALA A 70 42.43 -25.41 -45.11
CA ALA A 70 43.22 -24.75 -46.17
C ALA A 70 43.44 -23.23 -45.99
N VAL A 71 42.60 -22.56 -45.20
CA VAL A 71 42.76 -21.13 -44.89
C VAL A 71 42.46 -20.91 -43.42
N GLN A 72 43.51 -20.64 -42.63
CA GLN A 72 43.36 -20.19 -41.25
C GLN A 72 43.10 -18.67 -41.25
N GLY A 73 41.85 -18.26 -41.33
CA GLY A 73 41.48 -16.88 -40.98
C GLY A 73 41.56 -16.66 -39.46
N ASN A 74 41.41 -15.42 -39.00
CA ASN A 74 41.47 -15.03 -37.57
C ASN A 74 40.40 -15.68 -36.66
N GLY A 75 39.51 -16.54 -37.18
CA GLY A 75 38.48 -17.22 -36.40
C GLY A 75 38.59 -18.74 -36.35
N ILE A 76 39.50 -19.38 -37.11
CA ILE A 76 39.71 -20.83 -37.05
C ILE A 76 41.21 -21.10 -37.26
N ALA A 77 41.94 -21.36 -36.17
CA ALA A 77 43.34 -21.75 -36.22
C ALA A 77 43.46 -23.25 -35.96
N GLY A 78 43.86 -23.99 -36.99
CA GLY A 78 44.06 -25.44 -36.93
C GLY A 78 45.31 -25.83 -37.69
N GLY A 79 46.37 -26.16 -36.96
CA GLY A 79 47.56 -26.87 -37.43
C GLY A 79 48.60 -27.01 -36.32
N ASN A 80 49.31 -28.14 -36.31
CA ASN A 80 50.08 -28.75 -35.20
C ASN A 80 49.27 -29.70 -34.29
N GLY A 81 48.37 -30.51 -34.86
CA GLY A 81 47.74 -31.62 -34.12
C GLY A 81 46.73 -31.23 -33.03
N SER A 82 46.21 -30.00 -33.03
CA SER A 82 45.14 -29.58 -32.11
C SER A 82 43.76 -29.72 -32.78
N THR A 83 42.76 -30.15 -32.00
CA THR A 83 41.35 -30.15 -32.41
C THR A 83 40.89 -28.71 -32.69
N LEU A 84 39.93 -28.55 -33.62
CA LEU A 84 39.37 -27.29 -34.09
C LEU A 84 39.21 -26.25 -32.96
N SER A 85 40.15 -25.31 -32.86
CA SER A 85 40.12 -24.24 -31.86
C SER A 85 39.71 -22.93 -32.54
N VAL A 86 38.57 -22.39 -32.13
CA VAL A 86 38.14 -21.04 -32.52
C VAL A 86 38.74 -20.06 -31.53
N ASP A 87 39.82 -19.41 -31.94
CA ASP A 87 40.44 -18.33 -31.20
C ASP A 87 39.59 -17.06 -31.32
N LEU A 88 39.33 -16.38 -30.20
CA LEU A 88 38.66 -15.09 -30.21
C LEU A 88 39.43 -14.11 -29.33
N ASP A 89 39.64 -12.93 -29.88
CA ASP A 89 40.48 -11.82 -29.41
C ASP A 89 40.02 -11.12 -28.12
N GLY A 90 39.46 -11.88 -27.17
CA GLY A 90 39.12 -11.41 -25.82
C GLY A 90 37.66 -11.01 -25.61
N SER A 91 36.74 -11.35 -26.53
CA SER A 91 35.31 -11.01 -26.39
C SER A 91 34.30 -12.17 -26.60
N THR A 92 34.73 -13.43 -26.35
CA THR A 92 33.98 -14.71 -26.10
C THR A 92 33.60 -15.65 -27.26
N LEU A 93 34.03 -16.94 -27.16
CA LEU A 93 33.35 -18.11 -27.76
C LEU A 93 33.31 -19.22 -26.71
N LYS A 94 32.11 -19.63 -26.32
CA LYS A 94 31.92 -20.96 -25.73
C LYS A 94 30.65 -21.53 -26.32
N VAL A 95 30.75 -22.39 -27.33
CA VAL A 95 29.61 -23.14 -27.86
C VAL A 95 29.49 -24.48 -27.12
N GLY A 96 28.52 -24.56 -26.22
CA GLY A 96 28.09 -25.81 -25.57
C GLY A 96 26.65 -26.16 -25.92
N ALA A 97 26.12 -27.26 -25.38
CA ALA A 97 24.72 -27.69 -25.62
C ALA A 97 23.66 -26.64 -25.21
N SER A 98 24.06 -25.57 -24.52
CA SER A 98 23.21 -24.46 -24.06
C SER A 98 23.49 -23.11 -24.75
N GLY A 99 24.27 -23.05 -25.84
CA GLY A 99 24.52 -21.81 -26.61
C GLY A 99 25.89 -21.17 -26.36
N VAL A 100 26.01 -19.86 -26.67
CA VAL A 100 27.22 -19.03 -26.46
C VAL A 100 27.33 -18.65 -24.98
N ALA A 101 28.34 -19.11 -24.27
CA ALA A 101 28.53 -18.71 -22.87
C ALA A 101 29.06 -17.26 -22.80
N LEU A 102 28.30 -16.41 -22.11
CA LEU A 102 28.72 -15.10 -21.63
C LEU A 102 29.70 -15.29 -20.44
N ALA A 103 30.34 -14.22 -19.97
CA ALA A 103 31.23 -14.29 -18.80
C ALA A 103 30.48 -14.82 -17.55
N ASP A 104 31.14 -15.66 -16.75
CA ASP A 104 30.61 -16.13 -15.47
C ASP A 104 30.40 -14.95 -14.52
N LEU A 105 29.22 -14.84 -13.90
CA LEU A 105 28.84 -13.75 -12.99
C LEU A 105 28.74 -14.29 -11.56
N THR A 106 29.28 -13.54 -10.61
CA THR A 106 29.00 -13.76 -9.19
C THR A 106 27.57 -13.31 -8.87
N ASP A 107 27.00 -13.83 -7.78
CA ASP A 107 25.70 -13.40 -7.27
C ASP A 107 25.55 -11.88 -7.29
N THR A 108 24.39 -11.39 -7.75
CA THR A 108 24.03 -9.95 -7.86
C THR A 108 24.74 -9.12 -8.93
N TYR A 109 25.66 -9.73 -9.71
CA TYR A 109 26.35 -9.03 -10.79
C TYR A 109 25.55 -9.11 -12.10
N ILE A 110 25.65 -8.05 -12.90
CA ILE A 110 25.14 -7.98 -14.27
C ILE A 110 26.30 -7.68 -15.24
N LEU A 111 26.13 -8.03 -16.52
CA LEU A 111 27.09 -7.63 -17.54
C LEU A 111 26.84 -6.18 -17.96
N VAL A 112 27.85 -5.33 -17.79
CA VAL A 112 27.85 -3.96 -18.28
C VAL A 112 29.01 -3.76 -19.25
N GLY A 113 28.84 -2.91 -20.25
CA GLY A 113 29.95 -2.49 -21.10
C GLY A 113 30.95 -1.63 -20.33
N ASN A 114 32.22 -1.73 -20.69
CA ASN A 114 33.29 -0.88 -20.15
C ASN A 114 33.94 -0.01 -21.26
N GLY A 115 34.86 0.87 -20.87
CA GLY A 115 35.57 1.75 -21.82
C GLY A 115 36.44 1.05 -22.86
N SER A 116 36.69 -0.25 -22.70
CA SER A 116 37.38 -1.12 -23.68
C SER A 116 36.41 -1.90 -24.56
N ASN A 117 35.10 -1.59 -24.51
CA ASN A 117 34.05 -2.29 -25.24
C ASN A 117 33.91 -3.78 -24.89
N VAL A 118 34.35 -4.21 -23.69
CA VAL A 118 34.23 -5.59 -23.20
C VAL A 118 33.14 -5.69 -22.13
N ALA A 119 32.27 -6.71 -22.23
CA ALA A 119 31.28 -7.00 -21.20
C ALA A 119 31.97 -7.42 -19.89
N THR A 120 31.71 -6.68 -18.82
CA THR A 120 32.31 -6.91 -17.49
C THR A 120 31.21 -7.09 -16.47
N GLY A 121 31.37 -8.07 -15.58
CA GLY A 121 30.48 -8.23 -14.43
C GLY A 121 30.61 -7.05 -13.47
N VAL A 122 29.50 -6.38 -13.17
CA VAL A 122 29.42 -5.30 -12.18
C VAL A 122 28.23 -5.54 -11.25
N VAL A 123 28.46 -5.37 -9.95
CA VAL A 123 27.41 -5.43 -8.93
C VAL A 123 26.45 -4.24 -9.07
N VAL A 124 25.15 -4.50 -9.05
CA VAL A 124 24.15 -3.43 -8.91
C VAL A 124 24.17 -2.95 -7.46
N SER A 125 24.69 -1.75 -7.23
CA SER A 125 24.88 -1.19 -5.89
C SER A 125 24.69 0.32 -5.85
N GLY A 126 24.55 0.87 -4.64
CA GLY A 126 24.28 2.28 -4.40
C GLY A 126 22.80 2.53 -4.13
N ASP A 127 22.12 3.16 -5.07
CA ASP A 127 20.71 3.55 -4.92
C ASP A 127 19.75 2.38 -5.14
N VAL A 128 20.14 1.46 -6.01
CA VAL A 128 19.42 0.22 -6.32
C VAL A 128 20.32 -0.95 -6.00
N THR A 129 19.75 -2.02 -5.46
CA THR A 129 20.42 -3.31 -5.24
C THR A 129 19.59 -4.43 -5.85
N ILE A 130 20.25 -5.53 -6.23
CA ILE A 130 19.60 -6.76 -6.67
C ILE A 130 20.05 -7.93 -5.78
N SER A 131 19.15 -8.84 -5.43
CA SER A 131 19.51 -10.08 -4.75
C SER A 131 19.78 -11.20 -5.75
N ASN A 132 20.46 -12.25 -5.31
CA ASN A 132 20.68 -13.46 -6.12
C ASN A 132 19.39 -14.25 -6.43
N LEU A 133 18.26 -13.89 -5.80
CA LEU A 133 16.93 -14.39 -6.13
C LEU A 133 16.18 -13.49 -7.13
N GLY A 134 16.82 -12.43 -7.62
CA GLY A 134 16.24 -11.48 -8.59
C GLY A 134 15.37 -10.38 -7.98
N ALA A 135 15.33 -10.25 -6.64
CA ALA A 135 14.62 -9.14 -6.01
C ALA A 135 15.39 -7.84 -6.19
N ILE A 136 14.75 -6.82 -6.75
CA ILE A 136 15.32 -5.47 -6.90
C ILE A 136 14.78 -4.59 -5.77
N SER A 137 15.69 -3.97 -5.03
CA SER A 137 15.36 -3.08 -3.92
C SER A 137 15.91 -1.69 -4.21
N ILE A 138 15.15 -0.67 -3.83
CA ILE A 138 15.60 0.72 -3.86
C ILE A 138 15.89 1.15 -2.42
N GLY A 139 17.03 1.80 -2.19
CA GLY A 139 17.41 2.27 -0.87
C GLY A 139 16.42 3.30 -0.30
N ALA A 140 16.38 3.42 1.03
CA ALA A 140 15.65 4.51 1.67
C ALA A 140 16.13 5.87 1.12
N THR A 141 15.20 6.81 0.99
CA THR A 141 15.42 8.19 0.50
C THR A 141 16.00 8.33 -0.91
N LYS A 142 16.14 7.23 -1.67
CA LYS A 142 16.64 7.27 -3.06
C LYS A 142 15.59 7.74 -4.05
N VAL A 143 14.33 7.49 -3.73
CA VAL A 143 13.18 8.13 -4.37
C VAL A 143 12.80 9.30 -3.48
N VAL A 144 12.93 10.51 -4.01
CA VAL A 144 12.49 11.74 -3.35
C VAL A 144 11.16 12.19 -3.95
N ASP A 145 10.44 13.07 -3.25
CA ASP A 145 9.11 13.51 -3.68
C ASP A 145 9.12 14.13 -5.08
N ALA A 146 10.20 14.80 -5.48
CA ALA A 146 10.34 15.36 -6.83
C ALA A 146 10.54 14.30 -7.95
N MET A 147 10.87 13.05 -7.60
CA MET A 147 11.02 11.93 -8.55
C MET A 147 9.72 11.17 -8.75
N ILE A 148 8.81 11.25 -7.78
CA ILE A 148 7.44 10.78 -7.95
C ILE A 148 6.62 11.97 -8.43
N ASN A 149 5.54 11.73 -9.16
CA ASN A 149 4.63 12.82 -9.49
C ASN A 149 4.16 13.47 -8.17
N ASP A 150 4.16 14.81 -8.11
CA ASP A 150 3.58 15.65 -7.03
C ASP A 150 2.17 15.15 -6.61
N ASP A 151 1.50 14.44 -7.53
CA ASP A 151 0.22 13.77 -7.34
C ASP A 151 0.16 12.60 -6.34
N VAL A 152 1.24 12.20 -5.66
CA VAL A 152 1.05 11.25 -4.53
C VAL A 152 0.18 11.92 -3.46
N ALA A 153 0.39 13.20 -3.18
CA ALA A 153 -0.39 13.91 -2.19
C ALA A 153 -1.85 14.09 -2.64
N THR A 154 -2.10 14.47 -3.90
CA THR A 154 -3.47 14.60 -4.45
C THR A 154 -4.16 13.25 -4.60
N GLY A 155 -3.42 12.16 -4.88
CA GLY A 155 -3.94 10.80 -4.93
C GLY A 155 -4.24 10.21 -3.55
N LEU A 156 -3.56 10.68 -2.50
CA LEU A 156 -3.85 10.33 -1.10
C LEU A 156 -4.93 11.22 -0.48
N ALA A 157 -5.05 12.46 -0.96
CA ALA A 157 -6.12 13.37 -0.60
C ALA A 157 -7.49 12.78 -0.98
N GLY A 158 -8.49 13.08 -0.15
CA GLY A 158 -9.89 12.79 -0.39
C GLY A 158 -10.71 13.91 0.23
N ASP A 159 -12.04 13.79 0.19
CA ASP A 159 -12.92 14.86 0.71
C ASP A 159 -12.54 15.26 2.14
N GLY A 160 -12.23 16.55 2.32
CA GLY A 160 -11.86 17.11 3.62
C GLY A 160 -10.37 17.25 3.86
N ILE A 161 -9.54 16.69 2.98
CA ILE A 161 -8.09 16.81 3.03
C ILE A 161 -7.63 17.27 1.65
N SER A 162 -7.18 18.52 1.54
CA SER A 162 -6.61 19.04 0.30
C SER A 162 -5.11 18.74 0.23
N ALA A 163 -4.60 18.60 -0.99
CA ALA A 163 -3.19 18.48 -1.28
C ALA A 163 -2.74 19.59 -2.21
N SER A 164 -1.68 20.31 -1.83
CA SER A 164 -1.04 21.31 -2.68
C SER A 164 0.45 21.36 -2.40
N GLY A 165 1.28 21.17 -3.44
CA GLY A 165 2.74 21.20 -3.34
C GLY A 165 3.30 20.19 -2.33
N GLY A 166 2.79 18.96 -2.35
CA GLY A 166 3.20 17.88 -1.45
C GLY A 166 2.72 17.99 0.01
N VAL A 167 1.91 18.99 0.38
CA VAL A 167 1.39 19.15 1.75
C VAL A 167 -0.08 18.75 1.81
N LEU A 168 -0.43 17.87 2.75
CA LEU A 168 -1.82 17.57 3.12
C LEU A 168 -2.30 18.58 4.17
N ALA A 169 -3.44 19.22 3.92
CA ALA A 169 -4.08 20.16 4.83
C ALA A 169 -5.54 19.81 5.03
N LEU A 170 -6.09 20.08 6.22
CA LEU A 170 -7.52 19.99 6.45
C LEU A 170 -8.22 21.08 5.63
N ASP A 171 -9.10 20.67 4.72
CA ASP A 171 -9.98 21.59 3.98
C ASP A 171 -11.43 21.16 4.13
N LEU A 172 -12.08 21.69 5.16
CA LEU A 172 -13.49 21.41 5.44
C LEU A 172 -14.45 21.99 4.41
N ASN A 173 -14.00 22.85 3.49
CA ASN A 173 -14.86 23.41 2.46
C ASN A 173 -15.17 22.41 1.34
N GLU A 174 -14.41 21.31 1.23
CA GLU A 174 -14.68 20.22 0.29
C GLU A 174 -15.81 19.29 0.77
N LEU A 175 -16.14 19.29 2.07
CA LEU A 175 -17.20 18.44 2.61
C LEU A 175 -18.59 18.92 2.18
N THR A 176 -19.44 17.96 1.84
CA THR A 176 -20.87 18.24 1.61
C THR A 176 -21.62 18.33 2.94
N ALA A 177 -22.46 19.35 3.10
CA ALA A 177 -23.26 19.53 4.29
C ALA A 177 -24.33 18.43 4.47
N VAL A 178 -24.50 17.97 5.71
CA VAL A 178 -25.51 16.99 6.12
C VAL A 178 -26.19 17.49 7.39
N ALA A 179 -27.44 17.05 7.64
CA ALA A 179 -28.10 17.32 8.91
C ALA A 179 -27.35 16.64 10.06
N VAL A 180 -27.21 17.34 11.18
CA VAL A 180 -26.50 16.82 12.35
C VAL A 180 -27.34 15.76 13.06
N ASP A 181 -26.79 14.56 13.24
CA ASP A 181 -27.29 13.56 14.18
C ASP A 181 -26.49 13.64 15.47
N VAL A 182 -27.05 14.30 16.49
CA VAL A 182 -26.32 14.58 17.74
C VAL A 182 -25.85 13.33 18.48
N SER A 183 -26.48 12.17 18.24
CA SER A 183 -26.16 10.91 18.91
C SER A 183 -25.14 10.07 18.14
N ALA A 184 -25.06 10.24 16.83
CA ALA A 184 -24.19 9.45 15.95
C ALA A 184 -22.96 10.23 15.47
N ASP A 185 -23.13 11.53 15.18
CA ASP A 185 -22.05 12.38 14.69
C ASP A 185 -21.03 12.64 15.78
N SER A 186 -19.76 12.62 15.37
CA SER A 186 -18.61 12.67 16.27
C SER A 186 -17.72 13.86 15.97
N ILE A 187 -17.15 14.45 17.01
CA ILE A 187 -16.09 15.46 16.93
C ILE A 187 -14.80 14.82 17.41
N ALA A 188 -13.71 14.98 16.65
CA ALA A 188 -12.39 14.54 17.09
C ALA A 188 -11.87 15.42 18.22
N VAL A 189 -11.33 14.80 19.27
CA VAL A 189 -10.75 15.49 20.42
C VAL A 189 -9.40 14.89 20.76
N LEU A 190 -8.55 15.71 21.38
CA LEU A 190 -7.38 15.21 22.10
C LEU A 190 -7.83 14.93 23.53
N ASP A 191 -7.88 13.66 23.92
CA ASP A 191 -8.24 13.29 25.29
C ASP A 191 -7.13 13.73 26.25
N ALA A 192 -7.47 14.60 27.19
CA ALA A 192 -6.51 15.15 28.14
C ALA A 192 -5.98 14.11 29.14
N THR A 193 -6.69 12.98 29.30
CA THR A 193 -6.31 11.94 30.27
C THR A 193 -5.10 11.14 29.81
N ASP A 194 -5.00 10.85 28.50
CA ASP A 194 -3.93 10.03 27.92
C ASP A 194 -3.22 10.67 26.71
N GLY A 195 -3.64 11.88 26.30
CA GLY A 195 -3.06 12.62 25.17
C GLY A 195 -3.33 11.97 23.81
N SER A 196 -4.26 11.03 23.72
CA SER A 196 -4.57 10.33 22.47
C SER A 196 -5.76 10.94 21.74
N SER A 197 -5.82 10.75 20.42
CA SER A 197 -6.97 11.19 19.63
C SER A 197 -8.17 10.28 19.89
N LYS A 198 -9.27 10.88 20.35
CA LYS A 198 -10.56 10.23 20.60
C LYS A 198 -11.66 10.98 19.87
N LYS A 199 -12.89 10.52 20.07
CA LYS A 199 -14.08 11.17 19.55
C LYS A 199 -15.05 11.39 20.69
N GLU A 200 -15.74 12.52 20.68
CA GLU A 200 -16.93 12.75 21.49
C GLU A 200 -18.15 12.86 20.57
N SER A 201 -19.32 12.40 21.03
CA SER A 201 -20.56 12.73 20.33
C SER A 201 -20.94 14.20 20.58
N ILE A 202 -21.75 14.76 19.69
CA ILE A 202 -22.27 16.12 19.90
C ILE A 202 -23.19 16.16 21.14
N ALA A 203 -23.91 15.08 21.43
CA ALA A 203 -24.71 14.93 22.64
C ALA A 203 -23.86 14.91 23.92
N ASP A 204 -22.69 14.25 23.90
CA ASP A 204 -21.78 14.23 25.06
C ASP A 204 -21.20 15.63 25.32
N LEU A 205 -20.75 16.32 24.26
CA LEU A 205 -20.30 17.70 24.37
C LEU A 205 -21.40 18.62 24.90
N ALA A 206 -22.62 18.52 24.36
CA ALA A 206 -23.76 19.32 24.81
C ALA A 206 -24.10 19.05 26.28
N THR A 207 -24.03 17.79 26.73
CA THR A 207 -24.24 17.40 28.12
C THR A 207 -23.14 17.95 29.02
N ALA A 208 -21.88 17.92 28.58
CA ALA A 208 -20.77 18.51 29.31
C ALA A 208 -20.89 20.05 29.44
N MET A 209 -21.52 20.70 28.46
CA MET A 209 -21.84 22.14 28.49
C MET A 209 -23.09 22.45 29.32
N ALA A 210 -24.04 21.50 29.44
CA ALA A 210 -25.24 21.62 30.25
C ALA A 210 -24.88 21.54 31.74
N GLY A 211 -24.68 22.71 32.34
CA GLY A 211 -24.49 22.86 33.78
C GLY A 211 -25.81 22.79 34.55
N SER A 212 -25.77 23.13 35.84
CA SER A 212 -27.00 23.23 36.65
C SER A 212 -27.93 24.32 36.10
N GLY A 213 -29.22 24.02 35.95
CA GLY A 213 -30.20 24.96 35.44
C GLY A 213 -30.32 24.95 33.91
N ILE A 214 -29.59 24.07 33.20
CA ILE A 214 -29.70 23.86 31.77
C ILE A 214 -29.67 22.34 31.50
N THR A 215 -30.64 21.83 30.75
CA THR A 215 -30.66 20.45 30.24
C THR A 215 -30.28 20.45 28.76
N ALA A 216 -29.38 19.55 28.37
CA ALA A 216 -29.16 19.15 26.99
C ALA A 216 -29.99 17.90 26.68
N THR A 217 -30.97 17.99 25.78
CA THR A 217 -31.72 16.82 25.31
C THR A 217 -32.09 17.00 23.86
N ALA A 218 -31.90 15.94 23.06
CA ALA A 218 -32.22 15.92 21.62
C ALA A 218 -31.63 17.11 20.83
N GLY A 219 -30.40 17.52 21.17
CA GLY A 219 -29.70 18.62 20.50
C GLY A 219 -30.17 20.02 20.91
N VAL A 220 -31.00 20.15 21.94
CA VAL A 220 -31.48 21.43 22.47
C VAL A 220 -30.88 21.66 23.85
N LEU A 221 -30.29 22.84 24.06
CA LEU A 221 -29.99 23.39 25.38
C LEU A 221 -31.21 24.19 25.85
N SER A 222 -31.88 23.70 26.87
CA SER A 222 -33.03 24.37 27.50
C SER A 222 -32.71 24.70 28.94
N VAL A 223 -33.16 25.84 29.43
CA VAL A 223 -33.13 26.13 30.87
C VAL A 223 -33.99 25.07 31.58
N ASP A 224 -33.43 24.42 32.60
CA ASP A 224 -34.21 23.57 33.49
C ASP A 224 -35.31 24.43 34.08
N ALA A 225 -36.58 24.05 33.86
CA ALA A 225 -37.65 24.71 34.55
C ALA A 225 -37.35 24.67 36.06
N ILE A 226 -37.15 25.82 36.69
CA ILE A 226 -37.17 25.95 38.14
C ILE A 226 -38.64 25.79 38.56
N SER A 227 -39.20 24.58 38.43
CA SER A 227 -40.61 24.19 38.57
C SER A 227 -41.68 24.99 37.80
N ALA A 228 -41.50 26.27 37.51
CA ALA A 228 -42.28 27.09 36.60
C ALA A 228 -41.44 28.35 36.33
N ASN A 229 -41.26 28.72 35.06
CA ASN A 229 -40.81 30.08 34.78
C ASN A 229 -41.90 31.01 35.32
N ILE A 230 -41.66 31.69 36.44
CA ILE A 230 -42.57 32.73 36.91
C ILE A 230 -42.57 33.82 35.83
N VAL A 231 -43.62 33.86 35.04
CA VAL A 231 -43.87 34.94 34.08
C VAL A 231 -44.72 36.01 34.75
N GLU A 232 -44.81 37.19 34.14
CA GLU A 232 -45.59 38.30 34.69
C GLU A 232 -47.07 37.92 34.89
N GLY A 233 -47.59 36.98 34.10
CA GLY A 233 -48.95 36.46 34.20
C GLY A 233 -49.22 35.58 35.42
N ASP A 234 -48.18 35.03 36.05
CA ASP A 234 -48.32 34.17 37.24
C ASP A 234 -48.45 35.00 38.52
N ILE A 235 -47.99 36.26 38.50
CA ILE A 235 -48.02 37.17 39.64
C ILE A 235 -49.40 37.82 39.71
N GLN A 236 -50.22 37.37 40.66
CA GLN A 236 -51.55 37.90 40.91
C GLN A 236 -51.53 39.01 41.95
N LYS A 237 -52.42 39.99 41.75
CA LYS A 237 -52.75 41.03 42.73
C LYS A 237 -54.27 41.14 42.82
N GLU A 238 -54.80 40.95 44.02
CA GLU A 238 -56.22 41.13 44.32
C GLU A 238 -56.43 42.26 45.34
N ASP A 239 -57.45 43.07 45.10
CA ASP A 239 -57.88 44.16 45.97
C ASP A 239 -59.22 43.80 46.60
N GLU A 240 -59.15 43.37 47.87
CA GLU A 240 -60.30 42.92 48.66
C GLU A 240 -60.85 44.04 49.55
N SER A 241 -60.41 45.29 49.35
CA SER A 241 -60.77 46.42 50.23
C SER A 241 -62.27 46.70 50.25
N ALA A 242 -62.99 46.45 49.15
CA ALA A 242 -64.44 46.63 49.07
C ALA A 242 -65.22 45.66 49.98
N ASN A 243 -64.59 44.55 50.38
CA ASN A 243 -65.17 43.49 51.17
C ASN A 243 -64.90 43.68 52.68
N CYS A 244 -64.05 44.64 53.05
CA CYS A 244 -63.75 45.02 54.42
C CYS A 244 -64.93 45.76 55.06
N ASN A 245 -65.52 45.20 56.13
CA ASN A 245 -66.70 45.78 56.78
C ASN A 245 -66.68 45.67 58.33
N GLY A 246 -65.56 45.27 58.92
CA GLY A 246 -65.41 45.07 60.36
C GLY A 246 -66.05 43.79 60.92
N SER A 247 -66.65 42.94 60.08
CA SER A 247 -67.24 41.66 60.47
C SER A 247 -66.77 40.49 59.60
N ASN A 248 -66.46 40.73 58.32
CA ASN A 248 -66.00 39.69 57.41
C ASN A 248 -64.57 39.26 57.78
N VAL A 249 -64.41 37.98 58.07
CA VAL A 249 -63.10 37.38 58.38
C VAL A 249 -62.57 36.52 57.24
N ALA A 250 -63.42 36.10 56.31
CA ALA A 250 -63.05 35.22 55.20
C ALA A 250 -63.09 35.96 53.87
N PHE A 251 -61.98 35.95 53.14
CA PHE A 251 -61.82 36.55 51.82
C PHE A 251 -61.38 35.45 50.86
N THR A 252 -62.03 35.35 49.70
CA THR A 252 -61.81 34.25 48.74
C THR A 252 -61.08 34.78 47.53
N LEU A 253 -59.87 34.28 47.30
CA LEU A 253 -59.06 34.58 46.13
C LEU A 253 -59.63 33.93 44.87
N SER A 254 -59.35 34.56 43.72
CA SER A 254 -59.82 34.08 42.42
C SER A 254 -59.13 32.78 41.99
N ASN A 255 -57.88 32.56 42.41
CA ASN A 255 -57.10 31.38 42.07
C ASN A 255 -56.44 30.77 43.32
N THR A 256 -56.08 29.49 43.22
CA THR A 256 -55.33 28.80 44.29
C THR A 256 -53.86 29.25 44.24
N PRO A 257 -53.33 29.87 45.31
CA PRO A 257 -51.93 30.28 45.33
C PRO A 257 -50.97 29.09 45.39
N ILE A 258 -49.79 29.25 44.80
CA ILE A 258 -48.63 28.41 45.11
C ILE A 258 -48.31 28.57 46.60
N ALA A 259 -48.05 27.45 47.29
CA ALA A 259 -47.71 27.46 48.70
C ALA A 259 -46.54 28.40 49.01
N ASN A 260 -46.64 29.17 50.10
CA ASN A 260 -45.66 30.19 50.53
C ASN A 260 -45.48 31.39 49.58
N SER A 261 -46.34 31.58 48.57
CA SER A 261 -46.27 32.76 47.67
C SER A 261 -47.10 33.95 48.14
N VAL A 262 -48.02 33.74 49.08
CA VAL A 262 -49.03 34.74 49.46
C VAL A 262 -48.44 35.80 50.37
N GLN A 263 -48.73 37.06 50.04
CA GLN A 263 -48.40 38.24 50.84
C GLN A 263 -49.65 39.10 51.01
N VAL A 264 -50.11 39.24 52.25
CA VAL A 264 -51.31 40.02 52.59
C VAL A 264 -50.91 41.34 53.23
N PHE A 265 -51.38 42.45 52.66
CA PHE A 265 -51.16 43.80 53.18
C PHE A 265 -52.47 44.41 53.67
N LEU A 266 -52.51 44.81 54.94
CA LEU A 266 -53.61 45.57 55.52
C LEU A 266 -53.13 46.98 55.86
N ASN A 267 -53.72 47.99 55.23
CA ASN A 267 -53.31 49.40 55.35
C ASN A 267 -51.81 49.61 55.09
N GLY A 268 -51.26 48.85 54.15
CA GLY A 268 -49.84 48.87 53.79
C GLY A 268 -48.91 48.09 54.73
N GLN A 269 -49.42 47.47 55.80
CA GLN A 269 -48.64 46.63 56.71
C GLN A 269 -48.71 45.16 56.28
N LEU A 270 -47.55 44.50 56.21
CA LEU A 270 -47.49 43.06 55.95
C LEU A 270 -48.07 42.30 57.15
N MET A 271 -49.08 41.48 56.88
CA MET A 271 -49.71 40.63 57.88
C MET A 271 -48.97 39.29 57.97
N ILE A 272 -48.92 38.72 59.18
CA ILE A 272 -48.23 37.44 59.43
C ILE A 272 -49.22 36.28 59.29
N GLU A 273 -48.87 35.32 58.43
CA GLU A 273 -49.59 34.06 58.27
C GLU A 273 -49.36 33.11 59.46
N GLY A 274 -50.41 32.40 59.88
CA GLY A 274 -50.31 31.27 60.79
C GLY A 274 -51.45 31.18 61.79
N SER A 275 -51.60 30.01 62.41
CA SER A 275 -52.58 29.82 63.49
C SER A 275 -52.26 30.75 64.66
N GLY A 276 -53.25 31.55 65.09
CA GLY A 276 -53.08 32.58 66.12
C GLY A 276 -52.27 33.80 65.70
N LYS A 277 -51.98 33.97 64.40
CA LYS A 277 -51.37 35.18 63.82
C LYS A 277 -52.44 36.08 63.21
N ASN A 278 -52.08 36.91 62.24
CA ASN A 278 -53.01 37.88 61.66
C ASN A 278 -54.02 37.21 60.73
N TYR A 279 -53.59 36.23 59.95
CA TYR A 279 -54.45 35.44 59.08
C TYR A 279 -53.95 34.00 58.93
N THR A 280 -54.83 33.12 58.47
CA THR A 280 -54.49 31.80 57.92
C THR A 280 -54.97 31.75 56.46
N ILE A 281 -54.37 30.89 55.65
CA ILE A 281 -54.88 30.59 54.31
C ILE A 281 -55.16 29.09 54.16
N SER A 282 -56.25 28.75 53.49
CA SER A 282 -56.57 27.39 53.08
C SER A 282 -57.17 27.39 51.70
N ALA A 283 -56.52 26.70 50.76
CA ALA A 283 -56.81 26.79 49.32
C ALA A 283 -56.88 28.26 48.87
N THR A 284 -58.05 28.73 48.44
CA THR A 284 -58.26 30.12 47.99
C THR A 284 -58.71 31.05 49.11
N THR A 285 -58.97 30.56 50.32
CA THR A 285 -59.61 31.39 51.36
C THR A 285 -58.60 31.88 52.38
N ILE A 286 -58.46 33.20 52.47
CA ILE A 286 -57.77 33.91 53.54
C ILE A 286 -58.75 34.13 54.69
N THR A 287 -58.39 33.70 55.89
CA THR A 287 -59.17 33.88 57.11
C THR A 287 -58.40 34.74 58.10
N PHE A 288 -58.87 35.96 58.35
CA PHE A 288 -58.31 36.86 59.34
C PHE A 288 -58.73 36.48 60.77
N ALA A 289 -57.81 36.66 61.73
CA ALA A 289 -58.12 36.50 63.15
C ALA A 289 -59.03 37.63 63.69
N THR A 290 -58.89 38.83 63.13
CA THR A 290 -59.74 40.01 63.42
C THR A 290 -60.20 40.59 62.09
N ALA A 291 -61.51 40.78 61.91
CA ALA A 291 -62.07 41.31 60.68
C ALA A 291 -61.50 42.72 60.36
N PRO A 292 -60.92 42.94 59.17
CA PRO A 292 -60.56 44.27 58.68
C PRO A 292 -61.75 45.25 58.76
N ALA A 293 -61.51 46.46 59.24
CA ALA A 293 -62.53 47.48 59.44
C ALA A 293 -63.03 48.05 58.10
N SER A 294 -64.22 48.67 58.12
CA SER A 294 -64.72 49.36 56.92
C SER A 294 -63.76 50.48 56.50
N ASN A 295 -63.44 50.53 55.21
CA ASN A 295 -62.45 51.41 54.56
C ASN A 295 -60.98 51.04 54.81
N ASP A 296 -60.67 49.90 55.45
CA ASP A 296 -59.30 49.37 55.42
C ASP A 296 -58.92 48.98 53.99
N THR A 297 -57.68 49.25 53.62
CA THR A 297 -57.10 48.81 52.35
C THR A 297 -56.53 47.41 52.51
N LEU A 298 -57.10 46.41 51.83
CA LEU A 298 -56.65 45.02 51.86
C LEU A 298 -56.19 44.59 50.47
N ILE A 299 -54.88 44.43 50.31
CA ILE A 299 -54.26 43.99 49.05
C ILE A 299 -53.57 42.65 49.28
N VAL A 300 -53.79 41.70 48.37
CA VAL A 300 -53.16 40.39 48.40
C VAL A 300 -52.34 40.20 47.12
N TYR A 301 -51.06 39.88 47.29
CA TYR A 301 -50.22 39.38 46.19
C TYR A 301 -49.97 37.90 46.35
N TYR A 302 -49.96 37.15 45.25
CA TYR A 302 -49.63 35.73 45.27
C TYR A 302 -49.20 35.25 43.88
N ILE A 303 -48.64 34.05 43.81
CA ILE A 303 -48.23 33.43 42.54
C ILE A 303 -49.15 32.25 42.25
N ILE A 304 -49.52 32.05 40.99
CA ILE A 304 -50.24 30.87 40.51
C ILE A 304 -49.33 29.98 39.66
N ASP A 305 -49.67 28.69 39.57
CA ASP A 305 -49.11 27.77 38.59
C ASP A 305 -50.09 27.73 37.41
N ASN A 306 -49.65 28.19 36.24
CA ASN A 306 -50.48 28.30 35.03
C ASN A 306 -50.45 27.03 34.18
#